data_AF-A0AAQ3T525-F1
#
_entry.id   AF-A0AAQ3T525-F1
#
_cell.length_a   1.000
_cell.length_b   1.000
_cell.length_c   1.000
_cell.angle_alpha   90.00
_cell.angle_beta   90.00
_cell.angle_gamma   90.00
#
_symmetry.space_group_name_H-M   'P 1'
#
loop_
_entity.id
_entity.type
_entity.pdbx_description
1 polymer ?
#
loop_
_entity_poly.entity_id
_entity_poly.type
_entity_poly.pdbx_seq_one_letter_code
_entity_poly.pdbx_strand_id
1 'polypeptide(L)'
;MARRGRTRPGSLQALAAVLVLAAASAAAAGSLDRPAPGPPLFLPLARSYPNASRLAAALRRGLGDGAHPNARMRLHDDLLTNGYYTTRLYIGTPPQEFALIVDSGSTVTYVPCASCEQCGNHQDPRFQPDKSSTYSPVKCNVDCNCDDDKKQCTYERQYAEMSSSSGVLGEDIVSFGRESELKPQRAVFGCENSETGDLFSQHADGIMGLGRGQLSIMDQLVEKGVISDSFSLCYGGMDIGGGAMVLGGMPAPSDMVFSRSDPVRSPYYNIELKEIHVAGKALRVDPRIFDHKHGTVLDSGTTYAYLPEQAFVAFKDAVTSKVHSLKKIRGPDPNYKDICFAGAGRNVSQLHEVFPDVDMVFGNGQKLSLTPENYLFRHSKVDGAYCLGVFQNGKDPTTLLGGIVVRNTLVTYDRHNEKIGFWKTNCSELWERLHIGDAPSPGPSGDTGSQADMSPAPAPSGLPEFDVGLITIDMSINVTYPNLKPHLHELAELIAKELEIDSHQVRVMNVTSQGNSTLIRWGIFPAGPDNAMSNATAMGIIYRLTQHHVQLPENLGSYQLLEWNVQPLSRRSWFQEHVVSILIGILLVVLITLSALLVVLVWRKKFSGQTAYRPVDSVAPEQELQPL
;
A
#
# COMPACT_ATOMS: atom_id res chain seq x y z
N MET A 1 -85.62 -0.70 -8.43
CA MET A 1 -85.67 -0.89 -6.96
C MET A 1 -84.28 -0.58 -6.41
N ALA A 2 -84.03 0.65 -5.95
CA ALA A 2 -84.04 1.09 -4.54
C ALA A 2 -82.96 0.37 -3.68
N ARG A 3 -81.83 1.06 -3.40
CA ARG A 3 -81.40 1.68 -2.10
C ARG A 3 -81.02 0.63 -1.03
N ARG A 4 -79.97 0.73 -0.19
CA ARG A 4 -79.04 1.81 0.22
C ARG A 4 -77.99 1.20 1.20
N GLY A 5 -76.75 1.75 1.19
CA GLY A 5 -75.86 1.96 2.35
C GLY A 5 -75.04 0.77 2.85
N ARG A 6 -73.80 0.90 3.37
CA ARG A 6 -72.97 2.07 3.73
C ARG A 6 -71.55 1.56 4.12
N THR A 7 -70.54 2.43 3.94
CA THR A 7 -69.28 2.61 4.72
C THR A 7 -68.15 1.56 4.74
N ARG A 8 -67.00 1.97 4.17
CA ARG A 8 -65.60 1.76 4.68
C ARG A 8 -65.40 2.58 5.99
N PRO A 9 -64.47 2.26 6.92
CA PRO A 9 -63.02 2.19 6.65
C PRO A 9 -62.23 1.15 7.47
N GLY A 10 -60.96 0.91 7.12
CA GLY A 10 -60.05 0.14 7.98
C GLY A 10 -58.88 -0.52 7.26
N SER A 11 -57.96 0.29 6.75
CA SER A 11 -56.61 -0.12 6.37
C SER A 11 -55.85 -0.62 7.61
N LEU A 12 -55.68 -1.93 7.77
CA LEU A 12 -54.78 -2.52 8.78
C LEU A 12 -54.49 -4.01 8.48
N GLN A 13 -54.23 -4.37 7.22
CA GLN A 13 -53.77 -5.73 6.84
C GLN A 13 -52.76 -5.73 5.68
N ALA A 14 -51.88 -4.73 5.62
CA ALA A 14 -50.77 -4.69 4.65
C ALA A 14 -49.39 -4.48 5.30
N LEU A 15 -49.23 -4.85 6.57
CA LEU A 15 -47.96 -4.66 7.31
C LEU A 15 -47.50 -5.90 8.10
N ALA A 16 -48.12 -7.07 7.88
CA ALA A 16 -47.78 -8.30 8.60
C ALA A 16 -47.19 -9.42 7.72
N ALA A 17 -46.78 -9.13 6.48
CA ALA A 17 -46.21 -10.12 5.55
C ALA A 17 -44.76 -9.85 5.12
N VAL A 18 -44.08 -8.85 5.69
CA VAL A 18 -42.67 -8.54 5.39
C VAL A 18 -41.71 -8.90 6.54
N LEU A 19 -42.22 -9.40 7.67
CA LEU A 19 -41.43 -9.64 8.88
C LEU A 19 -41.19 -11.11 9.26
N VAL A 20 -41.50 -12.07 8.37
CA VAL A 20 -41.29 -13.52 8.63
C VAL A 20 -40.35 -14.20 7.63
N LEU A 21 -39.83 -13.49 6.62
CA LEU A 21 -38.78 -14.00 5.72
C LEU A 21 -37.37 -13.46 6.00
N ALA A 22 -37.19 -12.61 7.03
CA ALA A 22 -35.88 -12.09 7.44
C ALA A 22 -35.25 -12.84 8.62
N ALA A 23 -35.92 -13.86 9.18
CA ALA A 23 -35.46 -14.60 10.37
C ALA A 23 -34.91 -16.01 10.07
N ALA A 24 -34.76 -16.38 8.80
CA ALA A 24 -34.17 -17.67 8.38
C ALA A 24 -32.82 -17.54 7.65
N SER A 25 -32.27 -16.32 7.52
CA SER A 25 -30.96 -16.08 6.89
C SER A 25 -29.86 -15.68 7.88
N ALA A 26 -30.18 -15.58 9.17
CA ALA A 26 -29.26 -15.13 10.23
C ALA A 26 -28.62 -16.27 11.04
N ALA A 27 -28.75 -17.53 10.60
CA ALA A 27 -28.16 -18.70 11.26
C ALA A 27 -27.15 -19.46 10.37
N ALA A 28 -26.62 -18.82 9.32
CA ALA A 28 -25.52 -19.33 8.49
C ALA A 28 -24.37 -18.32 8.32
N ALA A 29 -24.33 -17.25 9.11
CA ALA A 29 -23.21 -16.31 9.18
C ALA A 29 -22.44 -16.54 10.49
N GLY A 30 -21.87 -17.74 10.61
CA GLY A 30 -21.11 -18.20 11.77
C GLY A 30 -19.88 -18.97 11.32
N SER A 31 -19.01 -18.30 10.58
CA SER A 31 -17.57 -18.59 10.39
C SER A 31 -17.08 -17.66 9.28
N LEU A 32 -16.65 -16.43 9.60
CA LEU A 32 -15.69 -15.76 8.74
C LEU A 32 -14.33 -16.38 9.09
N ASP A 33 -14.00 -17.47 8.41
CA ASP A 33 -12.61 -17.86 8.25
C ASP A 33 -11.87 -16.64 7.68
N ARG A 34 -10.86 -16.16 8.41
CA ARG A 34 -9.87 -15.23 7.86
C ARG A 34 -9.38 -15.83 6.53
N PRO A 35 -9.17 -15.02 5.47
CA PRO A 35 -8.45 -15.51 4.31
C PRO A 35 -7.13 -16.11 4.82
N ALA A 36 -6.87 -17.36 4.45
CA ALA A 36 -5.53 -17.91 4.60
C ALA A 36 -4.55 -16.94 3.90
N PRO A 37 -3.29 -16.81 4.37
CA PRO A 37 -2.26 -16.16 3.58
C PRO A 37 -2.33 -16.73 2.16
N GLY A 38 -2.36 -15.84 1.16
CA GLY A 38 -2.47 -16.25 -0.23
C GLY A 38 -1.37 -17.25 -0.60
N PRO A 39 -1.55 -18.05 -1.65
CA PRO A 39 -0.46 -18.87 -2.17
C PRO A 39 0.77 -17.98 -2.41
N PRO A 40 1.99 -18.48 -2.17
CA PRO A 40 3.18 -17.69 -2.39
C PRO A 40 3.28 -17.27 -3.85
N LEU A 41 3.25 -15.96 -4.10
CA LEU A 41 3.38 -15.41 -5.45
C LEU A 41 4.74 -15.82 -6.02
N PHE A 42 4.70 -16.54 -7.12
CA PHE A 42 5.88 -17.10 -7.75
C PHE A 42 5.84 -16.59 -9.19
N LEU A 43 6.56 -15.50 -9.47
CA LEU A 43 6.60 -14.91 -10.80
C LEU A 43 7.90 -15.28 -11.56
N PRO A 44 8.11 -16.51 -12.07
CA PRO A 44 9.25 -16.73 -12.96
C PRO A 44 9.01 -16.11 -14.34
N LEU A 45 9.98 -15.30 -14.74
CA LEU A 45 10.60 -15.15 -16.06
C LEU A 45 9.72 -15.38 -17.30
N ALA A 46 9.14 -14.29 -17.82
CA ALA A 46 8.40 -14.22 -19.09
C ALA A 46 9.30 -14.02 -20.32
N ARG A 47 9.07 -14.77 -21.41
CA ARG A 47 9.80 -14.61 -22.69
C ARG A 47 9.65 -13.19 -23.25
N SER A 48 10.72 -12.42 -23.25
CA SER A 48 10.83 -11.17 -24.02
C SER A 48 11.52 -11.42 -25.37
N TYR A 49 11.06 -10.73 -26.42
CA TYR A 49 11.52 -10.92 -27.79
C TYR A 49 13.01 -10.49 -27.99
N PRO A 50 13.78 -11.11 -28.91
CA PRO A 50 15.25 -11.04 -28.92
C PRO A 50 15.85 -9.72 -29.41
N ASN A 51 15.06 -8.74 -29.84
CA ASN A 51 15.58 -7.59 -30.59
C ASN A 51 15.99 -6.37 -29.75
N ALA A 52 15.76 -6.37 -28.43
CA ALA A 52 16.09 -5.23 -27.56
C ALA A 52 17.60 -4.98 -27.40
N SER A 53 18.44 -6.00 -27.60
CA SER A 53 19.89 -5.93 -27.34
C SER A 53 20.69 -5.11 -28.36
N ARG A 54 20.16 -4.89 -29.58
CA ARG A 54 20.88 -4.15 -30.63
C ARG A 54 20.67 -2.63 -30.58
N LEU A 55 19.53 -2.14 -30.09
CA LEU A 55 19.29 -0.70 -29.97
C LEU A 55 20.00 -0.09 -28.75
N ALA A 56 20.07 -0.83 -27.63
CA ALA A 56 20.72 -0.37 -26.40
C ALA A 56 22.23 -0.09 -26.55
N ALA A 57 22.91 -0.69 -27.53
CA ALA A 57 24.32 -0.45 -27.79
C ALA A 57 24.60 0.88 -28.52
N ALA A 58 23.63 1.41 -29.28
CA ALA A 58 23.81 2.60 -30.11
C ALA A 58 23.70 3.93 -29.33
N LEU A 59 22.98 3.93 -28.21
CA LEU A 59 22.81 5.11 -27.32
C LEU A 59 23.92 5.27 -26.27
N ARG A 60 24.90 4.35 -26.21
CA ARG A 60 26.00 4.33 -25.21
C ARG A 60 27.07 5.43 -25.42
N ARG A 61 26.96 6.28 -26.44
CA ARG A 61 27.96 7.31 -26.76
C ARG A 61 27.44 8.70 -26.47
N GLY A 62 27.68 9.10 -25.23
CA GLY A 62 27.73 10.49 -24.82
C GLY A 62 26.56 10.87 -23.96
N LEU A 63 26.76 10.90 -22.66
CA LEU A 63 26.03 11.75 -21.72
C LEU A 63 26.94 11.95 -20.51
N GLY A 64 27.24 13.22 -20.24
CA GLY A 64 28.16 13.66 -19.20
C GLY A 64 27.59 13.51 -17.80
N ASP A 65 28.53 13.56 -16.86
CA ASP A 65 28.41 13.49 -15.40
C ASP A 65 27.64 14.69 -14.81
N GLY A 66 26.39 14.88 -15.22
CA GLY A 66 25.44 15.78 -14.58
C GLY A 66 24.63 15.01 -13.53
N ALA A 67 24.40 15.61 -12.36
CA ALA A 67 23.51 15.05 -11.35
C ALA A 67 22.07 15.00 -11.91
N HIS A 68 21.68 13.86 -12.49
CA HIS A 68 20.30 13.62 -12.91
C HIS A 68 19.40 13.52 -11.67
N PRO A 69 18.17 14.05 -11.73
CA PRO A 69 17.21 13.88 -10.64
C PRO A 69 16.86 12.39 -10.50
N ASN A 70 16.62 11.94 -9.27
CA ASN A 70 16.24 10.56 -8.99
C ASN A 70 14.76 10.45 -8.61
N ALA A 71 14.12 9.34 -8.98
CA ALA A 71 12.81 9.01 -8.42
C ALA A 71 12.99 8.22 -7.13
N ARG A 72 12.86 8.89 -5.98
CA ARG A 72 12.88 8.25 -4.66
C ARG A 72 11.46 7.86 -4.28
N MET A 73 11.24 6.57 -4.04
CA MET A 73 9.92 6.01 -3.80
C MET A 73 9.94 5.08 -2.60
N ARG A 74 8.89 5.16 -1.78
CA ARG A 74 8.73 4.25 -0.64
C ARG A 74 8.28 2.88 -1.15
N LEU A 75 8.78 1.84 -0.50
CA LEU A 75 8.27 0.49 -0.66
C LEU A 75 7.32 0.16 0.51
N HIS A 76 6.25 -0.53 0.17
CA HIS A 76 5.20 -0.99 1.08
C HIS A 76 5.10 -2.52 1.04
N ASP A 77 4.23 -3.07 1.88
CA ASP A 77 3.95 -4.50 1.99
C ASP A 77 5.14 -5.35 2.46
N ASP A 78 4.92 -6.66 2.52
CA ASP A 78 5.89 -7.62 2.99
C ASP A 78 5.65 -9.01 2.38
N LEU A 79 6.71 -9.83 2.39
CA LEU A 79 6.67 -11.17 1.79
C LEU A 79 5.84 -12.20 2.57
N LEU A 80 5.55 -11.97 3.86
CA LEU A 80 4.79 -12.94 4.66
C LEU A 80 3.28 -12.75 4.46
N THR A 81 2.82 -11.50 4.39
CA THR A 81 1.40 -11.17 4.25
C THR A 81 0.96 -11.23 2.79
N ASN A 82 1.70 -10.57 1.91
CA ASN A 82 1.31 -10.36 0.51
C ASN A 82 2.18 -11.12 -0.48
N GLY A 83 3.41 -11.51 -0.10
CA GLY A 83 4.34 -12.21 -1.00
C GLY A 83 5.19 -11.29 -1.88
N TYR A 84 4.95 -9.97 -1.83
CA TYR A 84 5.64 -8.99 -2.66
C TYR A 84 5.77 -7.66 -1.95
N TYR A 85 6.54 -6.76 -2.56
CA TYR A 85 6.63 -5.35 -2.17
C TYR A 85 6.01 -4.49 -3.26
N THR A 86 5.24 -3.48 -2.86
CA THR A 86 4.64 -2.51 -3.78
C THR A 86 5.25 -1.13 -3.63
N THR A 87 5.05 -0.29 -4.64
CA THR A 87 5.28 1.15 -4.56
C THR A 87 4.11 1.93 -5.16
N ARG A 88 4.00 3.21 -4.85
CA ARG A 88 2.91 4.08 -5.34
C ARG A 88 3.32 4.78 -6.64
N LEU A 89 2.59 4.50 -7.71
CA LEU A 89 2.72 5.21 -8.99
C LEU A 89 1.43 5.99 -9.27
N TYR A 90 1.57 7.20 -9.77
CA TYR A 90 0.43 8.05 -10.11
C TYR A 90 0.35 8.24 -11.62
N ILE A 91 -0.81 7.97 -12.23
CA ILE A 91 -1.02 8.02 -13.69
C ILE A 91 -2.19 8.97 -14.01
N GLY A 92 -1.98 9.89 -14.95
CA GLY A 92 -3.02 10.76 -15.50
C GLY A 92 -3.06 12.19 -14.98
N THR A 93 -3.98 12.98 -15.55
CA THR A 93 -4.25 14.37 -15.18
C THR A 93 -5.75 14.63 -15.03
N PRO A 94 -6.29 14.75 -13.80
CA PRO A 94 -5.58 14.70 -12.52
C PRO A 94 -4.98 13.31 -12.21
N PRO A 95 -3.94 13.22 -11.37
CA PRO A 95 -3.28 11.95 -11.07
C PRO A 95 -4.21 10.94 -10.38
N GLN A 96 -4.18 9.69 -10.83
CA GLN A 96 -4.83 8.53 -10.22
C GLN A 96 -3.74 7.62 -9.61
N GLU A 97 -3.92 7.18 -8.37
CA GLU A 97 -2.91 6.44 -7.60
C GLU A 97 -3.08 4.93 -7.71
N PHE A 98 -1.96 4.20 -7.81
CA PHE A 98 -1.91 2.74 -7.88
C PHE A 98 -0.75 2.19 -7.05
N ALA A 99 -0.97 1.13 -6.28
CA ALA A 99 0.13 0.30 -5.77
C ALA A 99 0.51 -0.79 -6.74
N LEU A 100 1.74 -0.74 -7.20
CA LEU A 100 2.27 -1.68 -8.17
C LEU A 100 3.34 -2.55 -7.54
N ILE A 101 3.26 -3.85 -7.79
CA ILE A 101 4.32 -4.80 -7.45
C ILE A 101 5.59 -4.38 -8.17
N VAL A 102 6.68 -4.29 -7.42
CA VAL A 102 7.99 -3.88 -7.95
C VAL A 102 8.69 -5.10 -8.53
N ASP A 103 8.76 -5.20 -9.86
CA ASP A 103 9.13 -6.44 -10.55
C ASP A 103 10.30 -6.26 -11.53
N SER A 104 11.48 -6.75 -11.15
CA SER A 104 12.68 -6.78 -11.98
C SER A 104 12.74 -7.98 -12.93
N GLY A 105 11.84 -8.95 -12.77
CA GLY A 105 11.65 -10.12 -13.62
C GLY A 105 10.74 -9.88 -14.83
N SER A 106 9.98 -8.78 -14.87
CA SER A 106 9.13 -8.41 -16.01
C SER A 106 9.44 -7.01 -16.59
N THR A 107 8.96 -6.76 -17.81
CA THR A 107 9.34 -5.59 -18.62
C THR A 107 8.17 -4.67 -18.97
N VAL A 108 7.00 -4.82 -18.35
CA VAL A 108 5.81 -4.01 -18.66
C VAL A 108 5.25 -3.47 -17.37
N THR A 109 5.05 -2.16 -17.30
CA THR A 109 4.25 -1.53 -16.25
C THR A 109 2.79 -1.49 -16.69
N TYR A 110 1.85 -1.95 -15.87
CA TYR A 110 0.43 -1.96 -16.21
C TYR A 110 -0.48 -1.83 -14.99
N VAL A 111 -1.72 -1.40 -15.26
CA VAL A 111 -2.83 -1.26 -14.31
C VAL A 111 -4.16 -1.65 -14.96
N PRO A 112 -5.14 -2.16 -14.21
CA PRO A 112 -6.48 -2.49 -14.66
C PRO A 112 -7.19 -1.21 -15.08
N CYS A 113 -7.76 -1.25 -16.27
CA CYS A 113 -8.59 -0.17 -16.77
C CYS A 113 -10.04 -0.33 -16.35
N ALA A 114 -10.76 0.79 -16.28
CA ALA A 114 -12.16 0.81 -15.88
C ALA A 114 -13.06 -0.05 -16.79
N SER A 115 -12.64 -0.27 -18.04
CA SER A 115 -13.30 -1.16 -19.01
C SER A 115 -13.02 -2.65 -18.79
N CYS A 116 -12.15 -3.02 -17.85
CA CYS A 116 -11.77 -4.41 -17.67
C CYS A 116 -12.91 -5.24 -17.05
N GLU A 117 -13.51 -6.13 -17.83
CA GLU A 117 -14.54 -7.04 -17.32
C GLU A 117 -13.96 -8.33 -16.70
N GLN A 118 -12.71 -8.66 -17.03
CA GLN A 118 -12.03 -9.89 -16.60
C GLN A 118 -10.83 -9.61 -15.68
N CYS A 119 -10.92 -8.58 -14.85
CA CYS A 119 -9.90 -8.26 -13.85
C CYS A 119 -10.43 -8.50 -12.44
N GLY A 120 -9.49 -8.70 -11.51
CA GLY A 120 -9.74 -8.78 -10.09
C GLY A 120 -10.33 -7.50 -9.49
N ASN A 121 -10.66 -7.59 -8.21
CA ASN A 121 -10.88 -6.42 -7.36
C ASN A 121 -9.63 -6.21 -6.52
N HIS A 122 -8.91 -5.14 -6.83
CA HIS A 122 -7.68 -4.76 -6.12
C HIS A 122 -7.98 -3.66 -5.10
N GLN A 123 -6.94 -3.18 -4.43
CA GLN A 123 -7.07 -2.22 -3.34
C GLN A 123 -7.52 -0.81 -3.78
N ASP A 124 -7.06 -0.33 -4.94
CA ASP A 124 -7.33 1.01 -5.44
C ASP A 124 -8.26 0.98 -6.68
N PRO A 125 -8.98 2.08 -6.98
CA PRO A 125 -9.85 2.12 -8.14
C PRO A 125 -9.09 1.94 -9.45
N ARG A 126 -9.66 1.14 -10.36
CA ARG A 126 -9.15 0.94 -11.72
C ARG A 126 -8.91 2.27 -12.45
N PHE A 127 -7.90 2.31 -13.30
CA PHE A 127 -7.56 3.49 -14.09
C PHE A 127 -8.73 3.89 -14.97
N GLN A 128 -9.09 5.18 -14.94
CA GLN A 128 -10.16 5.76 -15.72
C GLN A 128 -9.57 6.63 -16.83
N PRO A 129 -9.41 6.11 -18.07
CA PRO A 129 -8.80 6.84 -19.17
C PRO A 129 -9.57 8.13 -19.50
N ASP A 130 -10.91 8.07 -19.51
CA ASP A 130 -11.78 9.21 -19.84
C ASP A 130 -11.72 10.35 -18.80
N LYS A 131 -11.16 10.08 -17.62
CA LYS A 131 -10.97 11.09 -16.56
C LYS A 131 -9.58 11.71 -16.56
N SER A 132 -8.69 11.26 -17.45
CA SER A 132 -7.38 11.87 -17.62
C SER A 132 -7.34 12.72 -18.89
N SER A 133 -7.12 14.02 -18.72
CA SER A 133 -6.97 14.97 -19.83
C SER A 133 -5.69 14.79 -20.64
N THR A 134 -4.73 14.00 -20.14
CA THR A 134 -3.44 13.75 -20.79
C THR A 134 -3.27 12.34 -21.35
N TYR A 135 -4.28 11.49 -21.16
CA TYR A 135 -4.32 10.14 -21.69
C TYR A 135 -4.38 10.13 -23.22
N SER A 136 -3.61 9.25 -23.84
CA SER A 136 -3.70 8.96 -25.26
C SER A 136 -3.55 7.45 -25.50
N PRO A 137 -4.46 6.81 -26.26
CA PRO A 137 -4.25 5.42 -26.65
C PRO A 137 -3.06 5.31 -27.61
N VAL A 138 -2.21 4.30 -27.42
CA VAL A 138 -1.10 4.04 -28.34
C VAL A 138 -1.67 3.40 -29.60
N LYS A 139 -1.66 4.16 -30.69
CA LYS A 139 -2.20 3.72 -31.98
C LYS A 139 -1.38 2.56 -32.55
N CYS A 140 -2.08 1.59 -33.12
CA CYS A 140 -1.48 0.47 -33.84
C CYS A 140 -0.49 0.97 -34.90
N ASN A 141 0.71 0.39 -34.91
CA ASN A 141 1.76 0.66 -35.88
C ASN A 141 2.57 -0.62 -36.16
N VAL A 142 3.57 -0.54 -37.03
CA VAL A 142 4.40 -1.69 -37.43
C VAL A 142 5.34 -2.20 -36.34
N ASP A 143 5.54 -1.42 -35.28
CA ASP A 143 6.47 -1.69 -34.19
C ASP A 143 5.80 -2.35 -32.98
N CYS A 144 4.49 -2.62 -33.05
CA CYS A 144 3.73 -3.26 -31.97
C CYS A 144 2.75 -4.34 -32.49
N ASN A 145 2.35 -5.23 -31.58
CA ASN A 145 1.16 -6.05 -31.82
C ASN A 145 -0.08 -5.19 -31.70
N CYS A 146 -1.12 -5.47 -32.49
CA CYS A 146 -2.35 -4.69 -32.48
C CYS A 146 -3.55 -5.53 -32.09
N ASP A 147 -4.60 -4.86 -31.64
CA ASP A 147 -5.94 -5.44 -31.48
C ASP A 147 -6.51 -5.91 -32.83
N ASP A 148 -7.59 -6.69 -32.77
CA ASP A 148 -8.23 -7.29 -33.96
C ASP A 148 -8.66 -6.22 -34.98
N ASP A 149 -9.07 -5.05 -34.49
CA ASP A 149 -9.48 -3.89 -35.29
C ASP A 149 -8.29 -3.09 -35.86
N LYS A 150 -7.05 -3.42 -35.48
CA LYS A 150 -5.80 -2.71 -35.84
C LYS A 150 -5.84 -1.21 -35.50
N LYS A 151 -6.46 -0.86 -34.39
CA LYS A 151 -6.59 0.52 -33.89
C LYS A 151 -5.56 0.83 -32.82
N GLN A 152 -5.27 -0.12 -31.94
CA GLN A 152 -4.42 0.11 -30.77
C GLN A 152 -3.36 -0.97 -30.61
N CYS A 153 -2.21 -0.59 -30.07
CA CYS A 153 -1.20 -1.55 -29.69
C CYS A 153 -1.67 -2.36 -28.48
N THR A 154 -1.36 -3.65 -28.46
CA THR A 154 -1.69 -4.58 -27.38
C THR A 154 -0.44 -5.10 -26.70
N TYR A 155 -0.61 -5.55 -25.46
CA TYR A 155 0.39 -6.32 -24.74
C TYR A 155 -0.26 -7.55 -24.13
N GLU A 156 0.55 -8.59 -23.97
CA GLU A 156 0.19 -9.81 -23.27
C GLU A 156 1.43 -10.30 -22.54
N ARG A 157 1.27 -10.69 -21.28
CA ARG A 157 2.31 -11.26 -20.45
C ARG A 157 1.78 -12.47 -19.72
N GLN A 158 2.55 -13.54 -19.77
CA GLN A 158 2.32 -14.73 -18.97
C GLN A 158 3.49 -14.85 -17.98
N TYR A 159 3.14 -15.02 -16.71
CA TYR A 159 4.06 -15.24 -15.60
C TYR A 159 4.15 -16.74 -15.34
N ALA A 160 5.24 -17.24 -14.76
CA ALA A 160 5.35 -18.70 -14.64
C ALA A 160 4.62 -19.34 -13.44
N GLU A 161 3.96 -18.58 -12.57
CA GLU A 161 2.80 -19.10 -11.80
C GLU A 161 1.60 -19.44 -12.71
N MET A 162 1.73 -19.19 -14.01
CA MET A 162 0.75 -19.45 -15.07
C MET A 162 -0.38 -18.42 -15.15
N SER A 163 -0.36 -17.41 -14.27
CA SER A 163 -1.15 -16.19 -14.40
C SER A 163 -0.77 -15.40 -15.65
N SER A 164 -1.72 -14.66 -16.19
CA SER A 164 -1.51 -13.80 -17.35
C SER A 164 -2.18 -12.44 -17.18
N SER A 165 -1.56 -11.43 -17.76
CA SER A 165 -2.06 -10.06 -17.90
C SER A 165 -2.11 -9.70 -19.37
N SER A 166 -3.21 -9.13 -19.83
CA SER A 166 -3.32 -8.65 -21.22
C SER A 166 -4.20 -7.43 -21.34
N GLY A 167 -3.91 -6.59 -22.34
CA GLY A 167 -4.64 -5.36 -22.56
C GLY A 167 -4.12 -4.54 -23.72
N VAL A 168 -4.47 -3.25 -23.71
CA VAL A 168 -4.03 -2.27 -24.70
C VAL A 168 -2.95 -1.37 -24.11
N LEU A 169 -2.11 -0.79 -24.95
CA LEU A 169 -1.11 0.19 -24.52
C LEU A 169 -1.72 1.60 -24.52
N GLY A 170 -1.56 2.30 -23.41
CA GLY A 170 -1.89 3.71 -23.24
C GLY A 170 -0.64 4.52 -22.94
N GLU A 171 -0.67 5.80 -23.28
CA GLU A 171 0.36 6.76 -22.91
C GLU A 171 -0.28 7.86 -22.05
N ASP A 172 0.32 8.15 -20.91
CA ASP A 172 -0.13 9.23 -20.03
C ASP A 172 1.03 9.80 -19.21
N ILE A 173 0.75 10.83 -18.41
CA ILE A 173 1.69 11.38 -17.44
C ILE A 173 1.76 10.46 -16.22
N VAL A 174 2.96 9.97 -15.93
CA VAL A 174 3.30 9.23 -14.73
C VAL A 174 4.11 10.11 -13.77
N SER A 175 3.84 9.98 -12.47
CA SER A 175 4.64 10.63 -11.42
C SER A 175 4.90 9.69 -10.25
N PHE A 176 6.00 9.96 -9.54
CA PHE A 176 6.64 9.02 -8.62
C PHE A 176 6.43 9.41 -7.15
N GLY A 177 5.34 10.12 -6.86
CA GLY A 177 5.06 10.67 -5.53
C GLY A 177 5.72 12.03 -5.27
N ARG A 178 5.35 12.65 -4.15
CA ARG A 178 5.77 14.02 -3.78
C ARG A 178 7.21 14.09 -3.26
N GLU A 179 7.71 12.96 -2.79
CA GLU A 179 9.05 12.78 -2.23
C GLU A 179 10.13 12.53 -3.31
N SER A 180 9.70 12.34 -4.56
CA SER A 180 10.59 12.16 -5.71
C SER A 180 11.09 13.50 -6.27
N GLU A 181 12.39 13.58 -6.57
CA GLU A 181 13.00 14.72 -7.27
C GLU A 181 12.67 14.71 -8.77
N LEU A 182 12.40 13.52 -9.32
CA LEU A 182 12.04 13.35 -10.72
C LEU A 182 10.63 13.92 -10.97
N LYS A 183 10.57 14.92 -11.85
CA LYS A 183 9.31 15.53 -12.31
C LYS A 183 8.45 14.52 -13.08
N PRO A 184 7.12 14.71 -13.14
CA PRO A 184 6.24 13.84 -13.91
C PRO A 184 6.73 13.66 -15.35
N GLN A 185 6.69 12.43 -15.83
CA GLN A 185 7.13 12.05 -17.16
C GLN A 185 5.97 11.48 -17.95
N ARG A 186 5.97 11.67 -19.26
CA ARG A 186 5.06 10.89 -20.12
C ARG A 186 5.59 9.45 -20.18
N ALA A 187 4.74 8.44 -20.12
CA ALA A 187 5.16 7.04 -20.27
C ALA A 187 4.04 6.18 -20.86
N VAL A 188 4.44 5.15 -21.59
CA VAL A 188 3.57 4.08 -22.08
C VAL A 188 3.43 3.02 -20.99
N PHE A 189 2.21 2.57 -20.77
CA PHE A 189 1.88 1.52 -19.81
C PHE A 189 0.75 0.63 -20.37
N GLY A 190 0.59 -0.55 -19.78
CA GLY A 190 -0.52 -1.44 -20.06
C GLY A 190 -1.79 -0.98 -19.37
N CYS A 191 -2.84 -0.75 -20.15
CA CYS A 191 -4.21 -0.61 -19.72
C CYS A 191 -4.85 -2.00 -19.82
N GLU A 192 -4.87 -2.70 -18.69
CA GLU A 192 -5.22 -4.11 -18.61
C GLU A 192 -6.72 -4.33 -18.79
N ASN A 193 -7.06 -5.39 -19.54
CA ASN A 193 -8.42 -5.79 -19.89
C ASN A 193 -8.75 -7.23 -19.46
N SER A 194 -7.75 -8.04 -19.10
CA SER A 194 -7.95 -9.41 -18.63
C SER A 194 -6.77 -9.90 -17.80
N GLU A 195 -7.11 -10.50 -16.65
CA GLU A 195 -6.21 -11.12 -15.69
C GLU A 195 -6.61 -12.58 -15.46
N THR A 196 -5.63 -13.43 -15.19
CA THR A 196 -5.89 -14.82 -14.78
C THR A 196 -5.00 -15.22 -13.61
N GLY A 197 -5.34 -16.34 -12.95
CA GLY A 197 -4.53 -16.92 -11.90
C GLY A 197 -4.45 -16.03 -10.65
N ASP A 198 -3.28 -16.01 -10.02
CA ASP A 198 -3.07 -15.31 -8.75
C ASP A 198 -3.17 -13.79 -8.92
N LEU A 199 -2.83 -13.25 -10.09
CA LEU A 199 -3.03 -11.82 -10.44
C LEU A 199 -4.48 -11.38 -10.24
N PHE A 200 -5.46 -12.21 -10.61
CA PHE A 200 -6.88 -11.88 -10.47
C PHE A 200 -7.32 -11.72 -9.00
N SER A 201 -6.59 -12.35 -8.07
CA SER A 201 -6.92 -12.34 -6.64
C SER A 201 -5.96 -11.49 -5.80
N GLN A 202 -4.95 -10.89 -6.42
CA GLN A 202 -3.91 -10.16 -5.72
C GLN A 202 -4.45 -8.85 -5.13
N HIS A 203 -3.84 -8.40 -4.04
CA HIS A 203 -4.18 -7.13 -3.40
C HIS A 203 -3.69 -5.91 -4.20
N ALA A 204 -2.46 -5.97 -4.74
CA ALA A 204 -1.87 -4.90 -5.54
C ALA A 204 -2.66 -4.62 -6.83
N ASP A 205 -2.62 -3.38 -7.29
CA ASP A 205 -3.38 -2.97 -8.47
C ASP A 205 -2.73 -3.39 -9.77
N GLY A 206 -1.46 -3.77 -9.77
CA GLY A 206 -0.76 -4.13 -11.00
C GLY A 206 0.72 -4.33 -10.77
N ILE A 207 1.51 -4.24 -11.84
CA ILE A 207 2.95 -4.47 -11.80
C ILE A 207 3.68 -3.27 -12.39
N MET A 208 4.80 -2.89 -11.75
CA MET A 208 5.81 -1.98 -12.28
C MET A 208 6.99 -2.79 -12.78
N GLY A 209 7.07 -2.98 -14.09
CA GLY A 209 8.15 -3.72 -14.73
C GLY A 209 9.46 -2.92 -14.81
N LEU A 210 10.53 -3.47 -14.25
CA LEU A 210 11.88 -2.90 -14.20
C LEU A 210 12.91 -3.69 -15.01
N GLY A 211 12.52 -4.84 -15.57
CA GLY A 211 13.35 -5.66 -16.44
C GLY A 211 13.75 -4.94 -17.72
N ARG A 212 14.74 -5.49 -18.45
CA ARG A 212 15.26 -4.87 -19.67
C ARG A 212 14.26 -5.04 -20.82
N GLY A 213 13.58 -3.97 -21.21
CA GLY A 213 12.62 -3.96 -22.31
C GLY A 213 11.92 -2.60 -22.46
N GLN A 214 11.59 -2.23 -23.70
CA GLN A 214 11.12 -0.89 -24.09
C GLN A 214 9.83 -0.42 -23.36
N LEU A 215 9.01 -1.34 -22.86
CA LEU A 215 7.79 -1.02 -22.11
C LEU A 215 8.03 -0.93 -20.59
N SER A 216 9.25 -1.21 -20.12
CA SER A 216 9.59 -1.04 -18.71
C SER A 216 9.67 0.45 -18.39
N ILE A 217 9.30 0.82 -17.18
CA ILE A 217 9.42 2.23 -16.77
C ILE A 217 10.88 2.68 -16.79
N MET A 218 11.82 1.77 -16.48
CA MET A 218 13.25 2.06 -16.50
C MET A 218 13.77 2.43 -17.89
N ASP A 219 13.50 1.60 -18.92
CA ASP A 219 13.99 1.87 -20.27
C ASP A 219 13.42 3.19 -20.81
N GLN A 220 12.13 3.45 -20.58
CA GLN A 220 11.48 4.69 -21.03
C GLN A 220 12.06 5.95 -20.39
N LEU A 221 12.42 5.91 -19.09
CA LEU A 221 13.03 7.04 -18.40
C LEU A 221 14.50 7.24 -18.81
N VAL A 222 15.25 6.15 -18.97
CA VAL A 222 16.65 6.19 -19.42
C VAL A 222 16.76 6.68 -20.86
N GLU A 223 15.88 6.21 -21.77
CA GLU A 223 15.85 6.64 -23.16
C GLU A 223 15.55 8.15 -23.31
N LYS A 224 14.76 8.71 -22.39
CA LYS A 224 14.49 10.15 -22.31
C LYS A 224 15.64 10.95 -21.70
N GLY A 225 16.65 10.29 -21.16
CA GLY A 225 17.79 10.93 -20.49
C GLY A 225 17.42 11.67 -19.20
N VAL A 226 16.31 11.30 -18.55
CA VAL A 226 15.82 11.98 -17.34
C VAL A 226 16.36 11.37 -16.04
N ILE A 227 16.85 10.13 -16.10
CA ILE A 227 17.58 9.44 -15.03
C ILE A 227 18.80 8.74 -15.62
N SER A 228 19.77 8.36 -14.79
CA SER A 228 20.85 7.46 -15.20
C SER A 228 20.37 6.01 -15.31
N ASP A 229 21.11 5.19 -16.07
CA ASP A 229 20.81 3.79 -16.36
C ASP A 229 21.15 2.87 -15.17
N SER A 230 20.48 3.10 -14.04
CA SER A 230 20.62 2.37 -12.78
C SER A 230 19.33 2.50 -11.96
N PHE A 231 19.09 1.55 -11.05
CA PHE A 231 18.08 1.69 -10.00
C PHE A 231 18.49 0.86 -8.78
N SER A 232 17.91 1.13 -7.61
CA SER A 232 18.17 0.35 -6.41
C SER A 232 16.91 0.03 -5.62
N LEU A 233 16.92 -1.13 -4.97
CA LEU A 233 15.84 -1.66 -4.13
C LEU A 233 16.42 -2.02 -2.76
N CYS A 234 15.71 -1.68 -1.68
CA CYS A 234 16.10 -2.05 -0.32
C CYS A 234 14.85 -2.48 0.44
N TYR A 235 14.66 -3.79 0.61
CA TYR A 235 13.52 -4.34 1.35
C TYR A 235 13.79 -4.40 2.85
N GLY A 236 12.81 -3.96 3.63
CA GLY A 236 12.83 -4.10 5.07
C GLY A 236 12.99 -5.55 5.52
N GLY A 237 13.56 -5.71 6.72
CA GLY A 237 13.74 -7.00 7.36
C GLY A 237 12.43 -7.74 7.65
N MET A 238 12.57 -8.96 8.16
CA MET A 238 11.44 -9.87 8.44
C MET A 238 10.36 -9.27 9.37
N ASP A 239 10.72 -8.33 10.24
CA ASP A 239 9.82 -7.76 11.26
C ASP A 239 9.17 -6.44 10.86
N ILE A 240 9.65 -5.79 9.80
CA ILE A 240 9.28 -4.40 9.48
C ILE A 240 8.53 -4.30 8.15
N GLY A 241 8.91 -5.11 7.15
CA GLY A 241 8.39 -4.94 5.79
C GLY A 241 8.77 -3.59 5.17
N GLY A 242 8.12 -3.25 4.05
CA GLY A 242 8.35 -2.01 3.31
C GLY A 242 9.79 -1.83 2.84
N GLY A 243 10.23 -0.57 2.73
CA GLY A 243 11.60 -0.21 2.37
C GLY A 243 11.71 1.02 1.49
N ALA A 244 12.76 1.06 0.67
CA ALA A 244 13.07 2.18 -0.21
C ALA A 244 13.45 1.71 -1.61
N MET A 245 13.06 2.51 -2.60
CA MET A 245 13.41 2.33 -4.01
C MET A 245 13.92 3.65 -4.58
N VAL A 246 14.90 3.56 -5.46
CA VAL A 246 15.39 4.69 -6.25
C VAL A 246 15.50 4.32 -7.72
N LEU A 247 14.81 5.05 -8.61
CA LEU A 247 15.05 5.00 -10.05
C LEU A 247 16.09 6.07 -10.40
N GLY A 248 17.19 5.65 -11.00
CA GLY A 248 18.39 6.45 -11.20
C GLY A 248 19.56 5.98 -10.34
N GLY A 249 20.65 6.73 -10.42
CA GLY A 249 21.93 6.37 -9.83
C GLY A 249 22.04 6.81 -8.38
N MET A 250 22.58 5.94 -7.54
CA MET A 250 22.99 6.28 -6.18
C MET A 250 24.48 6.00 -5.99
N PRO A 251 25.18 6.80 -5.17
CA PRO A 251 26.54 6.51 -4.77
C PRO A 251 26.64 5.11 -4.14
N ALA A 252 27.55 4.29 -4.66
CA ALA A 252 27.80 2.97 -4.10
C ALA A 252 28.59 3.10 -2.77
N PRO A 253 28.11 2.49 -1.67
CA PRO A 253 28.91 2.34 -0.46
C PRO A 253 30.23 1.60 -0.74
N SER A 254 31.29 1.93 0.01
CA SER A 254 32.64 1.41 -0.23
C SER A 254 32.77 -0.10 0.00
N ASP A 255 31.92 -0.68 0.84
CA ASP A 255 31.85 -2.09 1.19
C ASP A 255 30.78 -2.86 0.39
N MET A 256 30.15 -2.23 -0.61
CA MET A 256 29.23 -2.90 -1.53
C MET A 256 29.96 -3.99 -2.33
N VAL A 257 29.40 -5.19 -2.38
CA VAL A 257 29.92 -6.31 -3.19
C VAL A 257 29.21 -6.37 -4.53
N PHE A 258 29.92 -6.69 -5.60
CA PHE A 258 29.37 -6.68 -6.96
C PHE A 258 29.44 -8.05 -7.62
N SER A 259 28.46 -8.31 -8.48
CA SER A 259 28.44 -9.44 -9.41
C SER A 259 28.11 -8.95 -10.82
N ARG A 260 28.72 -9.55 -11.85
CA ARG A 260 28.44 -9.19 -13.25
C ARG A 260 27.02 -9.61 -13.64
N SER A 261 26.35 -8.76 -14.40
CA SER A 261 25.02 -9.00 -14.97
C SER A 261 25.07 -8.91 -16.48
N ASP A 262 24.70 -9.99 -17.17
CA ASP A 262 24.94 -10.13 -18.60
C ASP A 262 23.65 -9.90 -19.41
N PRO A 263 23.44 -8.70 -20.00
CA PRO A 263 22.26 -8.43 -20.83
C PRO A 263 22.11 -9.35 -22.04
N VAL A 264 23.22 -9.92 -22.55
CA VAL A 264 23.19 -10.80 -23.72
C VAL A 264 22.60 -12.15 -23.35
N ARG A 265 22.78 -12.57 -22.09
CA ARG A 265 22.27 -13.84 -21.58
C ARG A 265 20.75 -13.87 -21.50
N SER A 266 20.14 -12.80 -21.00
CA SER A 266 18.70 -12.71 -20.82
C SER A 266 18.23 -11.27 -20.60
N PRO A 267 16.95 -10.95 -20.82
CA PRO A 267 16.39 -9.65 -20.43
C PRO A 267 16.33 -9.45 -18.91
N TYR A 268 16.56 -10.49 -18.11
CA TYR A 268 16.53 -10.44 -16.66
C TYR A 268 17.89 -10.07 -16.07
N TYR A 269 17.88 -9.68 -14.80
CA TYR A 269 19.08 -9.38 -14.05
C TYR A 269 19.72 -10.65 -13.50
N ASN A 270 20.64 -11.23 -14.25
CA ASN A 270 21.44 -12.36 -13.76
C ASN A 270 22.63 -11.90 -12.93
N ILE A 271 23.09 -12.77 -12.05
CA ILE A 271 24.35 -12.65 -11.30
C ILE A 271 25.21 -13.89 -11.54
N GLU A 272 26.53 -13.73 -11.53
CA GLU A 272 27.48 -14.82 -11.74
C GLU A 272 27.74 -15.59 -10.43
N LEU A 273 26.71 -16.28 -9.92
CA LEU A 273 26.84 -17.18 -8.75
C LEU A 273 27.66 -18.42 -9.13
N LYS A 274 28.65 -18.77 -8.30
CA LYS A 274 29.48 -19.97 -8.49
C LYS A 274 29.31 -20.99 -7.38
N GLU A 275 29.20 -20.54 -6.14
CA GLU A 275 29.08 -21.42 -4.99
C GLU A 275 28.08 -20.87 -3.99
N ILE A 276 27.41 -21.78 -3.29
CA ILE A 276 26.67 -21.49 -2.06
C ILE A 276 27.41 -22.20 -0.93
N HIS A 277 27.72 -21.49 0.14
CA HIS A 277 28.30 -22.06 1.36
C HIS A 277 27.27 -22.06 2.47
N VAL A 278 27.20 -23.13 3.26
CA VAL A 278 26.35 -23.23 4.45
C VAL A 278 27.24 -23.54 5.63
N ALA A 279 27.19 -22.72 6.68
CA ALA A 279 28.10 -22.80 7.83
C ALA A 279 29.58 -22.84 7.39
N GLY A 280 29.96 -21.99 6.43
CA GLY A 280 31.32 -21.88 5.90
C GLY A 280 31.79 -23.04 5.02
N LYS A 281 30.91 -23.97 4.62
CA LYS A 281 31.25 -25.09 3.73
C LYS A 281 30.49 -25.00 2.42
N ALA A 282 31.21 -25.07 1.30
CA ALA A 282 30.62 -25.14 -0.03
C ALA A 282 29.67 -26.35 -0.17
N LEU A 283 28.53 -26.14 -0.84
CA LEU A 283 27.65 -27.23 -1.24
C LEU A 283 28.38 -28.17 -2.20
N ARG A 284 28.16 -29.48 -2.03
CA ARG A 284 28.78 -30.52 -2.86
C ARG A 284 28.05 -30.69 -4.19
N VAL A 285 28.10 -29.66 -5.03
CA VAL A 285 27.49 -29.63 -6.37
C VAL A 285 28.50 -29.09 -7.38
N ASP A 286 28.30 -29.40 -8.66
CA ASP A 286 29.09 -28.80 -9.74
C ASP A 286 28.73 -27.30 -9.86
N PRO A 287 29.69 -26.35 -9.79
CA PRO A 287 29.43 -24.91 -9.93
C PRO A 287 28.66 -24.52 -11.20
N ARG A 288 28.76 -25.33 -12.27
CA ARG A 288 28.01 -25.12 -13.52
C ARG A 288 26.50 -25.18 -13.33
N ILE A 289 26.02 -25.77 -12.22
CA ILE A 289 24.59 -25.87 -11.93
C ILE A 289 23.91 -24.49 -11.85
N PHE A 290 24.63 -23.46 -11.41
CA PHE A 290 24.15 -22.09 -11.29
C PHE A 290 24.24 -21.30 -12.61
N ASP A 291 24.77 -21.92 -13.67
CA ASP A 291 25.07 -21.30 -14.96
C ASP A 291 24.24 -21.88 -16.13
N HIS A 292 23.20 -22.67 -15.85
CA HIS A 292 22.31 -23.20 -16.88
C HIS A 292 21.22 -22.21 -17.29
N LYS A 293 20.79 -22.24 -18.56
CA LYS A 293 19.72 -21.39 -19.12
C LYS A 293 19.97 -19.90 -18.79
N HIS A 294 19.16 -19.26 -17.96
CA HIS A 294 19.32 -17.85 -17.57
C HIS A 294 20.31 -17.64 -16.42
N GLY A 295 20.90 -18.72 -15.90
CA GLY A 295 21.86 -18.70 -14.80
C GLY A 295 21.17 -18.51 -13.47
N THR A 296 21.70 -17.58 -12.68
CA THR A 296 21.10 -17.16 -11.42
C THR A 296 20.47 -15.80 -11.62
N VAL A 297 19.14 -15.73 -11.64
CA VAL A 297 18.37 -14.51 -11.85
C VAL A 297 17.93 -13.94 -10.51
N LEU A 298 18.16 -12.64 -10.32
CA LEU A 298 17.65 -11.87 -9.20
C LEU A 298 16.35 -11.19 -9.61
N ASP A 299 15.27 -11.49 -8.89
CA ASP A 299 13.93 -11.12 -9.28
C ASP A 299 13.12 -10.60 -8.08
N SER A 300 12.82 -9.30 -8.08
CA SER A 300 11.99 -8.69 -7.06
C SER A 300 10.51 -9.09 -7.09
N GLY A 301 10.00 -9.54 -8.24
CA GLY A 301 8.63 -10.02 -8.37
C GLY A 301 8.41 -11.42 -7.78
N THR A 302 9.49 -12.11 -7.41
CA THR A 302 9.44 -13.45 -6.84
C THR A 302 9.57 -13.42 -5.32
N THR A 303 8.70 -14.12 -4.59
CA THR A 303 8.74 -14.15 -3.11
C THR A 303 10.02 -14.82 -2.57
N TYR A 304 10.26 -16.06 -2.99
CA TYR A 304 11.23 -16.98 -2.40
C TYR A 304 12.42 -17.29 -3.32
N ALA A 305 13.38 -18.08 -2.84
CA ALA A 305 14.45 -18.59 -3.70
C ALA A 305 14.10 -19.98 -4.25
N TYR A 306 14.49 -20.24 -5.49
CA TYR A 306 14.26 -21.50 -6.19
C TYR A 306 15.56 -21.98 -6.81
N LEU A 307 16.04 -23.12 -6.34
CA LEU A 307 17.29 -23.73 -6.79
C LEU A 307 16.99 -24.92 -7.71
N PRO A 308 17.88 -25.22 -8.67
CA PRO A 308 17.86 -26.50 -9.37
C PRO A 308 17.89 -27.67 -8.40
N GLU A 309 17.26 -28.79 -8.75
CA GLU A 309 17.00 -29.91 -7.84
C GLU A 309 18.23 -30.36 -7.02
N GLN A 310 19.38 -30.57 -7.66
CA GLN A 310 20.59 -31.03 -6.95
C GLN A 310 21.12 -29.98 -5.97
N ALA A 311 21.06 -28.69 -6.34
CA ALA A 311 21.45 -27.59 -5.46
C ALA A 311 20.47 -27.42 -4.30
N PHE A 312 19.16 -27.54 -4.54
CA PHE A 312 18.14 -27.51 -3.49
C PHE A 312 18.34 -28.65 -2.47
N VAL A 313 18.54 -29.88 -2.94
CA VAL A 313 18.76 -31.03 -2.05
C VAL A 313 20.01 -30.82 -1.21
N ALA A 314 21.13 -30.42 -1.83
CA ALA A 314 22.37 -30.15 -1.12
C ALA A 314 22.22 -29.02 -0.08
N PHE A 315 21.53 -27.92 -0.44
CA PHE A 315 21.26 -26.80 0.45
C PHE A 315 20.42 -27.22 1.65
N LYS A 316 19.27 -27.87 1.39
CA LYS A 316 18.35 -28.37 2.40
C LYS A 316 19.05 -29.30 3.38
N ASP A 317 19.83 -30.25 2.88
CA ASP A 317 20.55 -31.22 3.73
C ASP A 317 21.62 -30.53 4.57
N ALA A 318 22.36 -29.57 3.97
CA ALA A 318 23.37 -28.80 4.68
C ALA A 318 22.76 -27.97 5.84
N VAL A 319 21.66 -27.25 5.61
CA VAL A 319 20.97 -26.48 6.65
C VAL A 319 20.35 -27.41 7.71
N THR A 320 19.65 -28.47 7.28
CA THR A 320 18.97 -29.41 8.20
C THR A 320 19.98 -30.12 9.12
N SER A 321 21.22 -30.36 8.66
CA SER A 321 22.30 -30.93 9.47
C SER A 321 22.84 -30.01 10.57
N LYS A 322 22.42 -28.73 10.60
CA LYS A 322 22.87 -27.75 11.60
C LYS A 322 21.81 -27.40 12.63
N VAL A 323 20.57 -27.85 12.45
CA VAL A 323 19.41 -27.45 13.28
C VAL A 323 18.83 -28.61 14.10
N HIS A 324 19.67 -29.55 14.54
CA HIS A 324 19.24 -30.76 15.26
C HIS A 324 18.55 -30.48 16.61
N SER A 325 18.78 -29.31 17.20
CA SER A 325 18.11 -28.86 18.43
C SER A 325 16.65 -28.47 18.21
N LEU A 326 16.24 -28.22 16.96
CA LEU A 326 14.89 -27.77 16.64
C LEU A 326 13.97 -28.94 16.29
N LYS A 327 12.67 -28.77 16.62
CA LYS A 327 11.64 -29.75 16.27
C LYS A 327 11.15 -29.50 14.86
N LYS A 328 11.35 -30.44 13.94
CA LYS A 328 10.73 -30.38 12.60
C LYS A 328 9.20 -30.47 12.72
N ILE A 329 8.49 -29.54 12.09
CA ILE A 329 7.02 -29.46 12.07
C ILE A 329 6.49 -29.35 10.63
N ARG A 330 5.17 -29.47 10.45
CA ARG A 330 4.50 -29.20 9.17
C ARG A 330 4.49 -27.70 8.90
N GLY A 331 4.33 -27.33 7.63
CA GLY A 331 4.13 -25.94 7.21
C GLY A 331 2.78 -25.37 7.63
N PRO A 332 2.63 -24.04 7.52
CA PRO A 332 1.38 -23.35 7.86
C PRO A 332 0.25 -23.75 6.90
N ASP A 333 0.54 -23.97 5.62
CA ASP A 333 -0.42 -24.50 4.66
C ASP A 333 -0.13 -26.00 4.39
N PRO A 334 -1.08 -26.90 4.71
CA PRO A 334 -0.90 -28.33 4.49
C PRO A 334 -0.84 -28.76 3.02
N ASN A 335 -1.23 -27.89 2.07
CA ASN A 335 -1.14 -28.15 0.64
C ASN A 335 0.31 -28.10 0.13
N TYR A 336 1.19 -27.39 0.86
CA TYR A 336 2.60 -27.26 0.53
C TYR A 336 3.45 -28.14 1.43
N LYS A 337 4.58 -28.61 0.90
CA LYS A 337 5.54 -29.48 1.61
C LYS A 337 6.69 -28.68 2.20
N ASP A 338 6.34 -27.66 2.98
CA ASP A 338 7.33 -26.77 3.57
C ASP A 338 8.21 -27.50 4.60
N ILE A 339 9.44 -27.01 4.73
CA ILE A 339 10.42 -27.55 5.68
C ILE A 339 10.52 -26.55 6.82
N CYS A 340 9.84 -26.87 7.92
CA CYS A 340 9.69 -25.97 9.06
C CYS A 340 10.23 -26.55 10.35
N PHE A 341 10.68 -25.67 11.24
CA PHE A 341 11.32 -25.97 12.50
C PHE A 341 10.73 -25.10 13.61
N ALA A 342 10.31 -25.71 14.72
CA ALA A 342 9.81 -25.04 15.91
C ALA A 342 10.86 -25.03 17.03
N GLY A 343 10.79 -24.00 17.88
CA GLY A 343 11.67 -23.83 19.04
C GLY A 343 12.87 -22.91 18.81
N ALA A 344 12.85 -22.09 17.75
CA ALA A 344 13.94 -21.15 17.46
C ALA A 344 13.80 -19.80 18.19
N GLY A 345 12.63 -19.51 18.77
CA GLY A 345 12.35 -18.24 19.44
C GLY A 345 11.82 -17.14 18.50
N ARG A 346 11.25 -16.08 19.06
CA ARG A 346 10.61 -15.00 18.28
C ARG A 346 11.59 -13.98 17.70
N ASN A 347 12.71 -13.77 18.38
CA ASN A 347 13.66 -12.70 18.11
C ASN A 347 14.50 -13.04 16.87
N VAL A 348 14.28 -12.31 15.77
CA VAL A 348 14.98 -12.53 14.49
C VAL A 348 16.48 -12.37 14.64
N SER A 349 16.92 -11.41 15.46
CA SER A 349 18.33 -11.12 15.69
C SER A 349 19.07 -12.29 16.36
N GLN A 350 18.38 -13.21 17.03
CA GLN A 350 18.97 -14.39 17.68
C GLN A 350 18.93 -15.65 16.81
N LEU A 351 18.33 -15.60 15.60
CA LEU A 351 18.23 -16.79 14.75
C LEU A 351 19.59 -17.33 14.31
N HIS A 352 20.60 -16.48 14.21
CA HIS A 352 21.97 -16.88 13.85
C HIS A 352 22.63 -17.81 14.89
N GLU A 353 22.11 -17.86 16.12
CA GLU A 353 22.58 -18.78 17.16
C GLU A 353 22.10 -20.22 16.91
N VAL A 354 21.03 -20.39 16.13
CA VAL A 354 20.34 -21.68 15.96
C VAL A 354 20.35 -22.15 14.50
N PHE A 355 20.32 -21.23 13.55
CA PHE A 355 20.39 -21.51 12.12
C PHE A 355 21.74 -21.04 11.55
N PRO A 356 22.30 -21.77 10.57
CA PRO A 356 23.63 -21.46 10.03
C PRO A 356 23.60 -20.28 9.06
N ASP A 357 24.64 -19.45 9.08
CA ASP A 357 24.84 -18.47 8.01
C ASP A 357 25.02 -19.16 6.64
N VAL A 358 24.55 -18.47 5.61
CA VAL A 358 24.63 -18.89 4.22
C VAL A 358 25.39 -17.84 3.43
N ASP A 359 26.25 -18.26 2.53
CA ASP A 359 27.02 -17.33 1.70
C ASP A 359 26.89 -17.65 0.22
N MET A 360 26.70 -16.62 -0.58
CA MET A 360 26.71 -16.69 -2.04
C MET A 360 28.04 -16.14 -2.56
N VAL A 361 28.81 -16.98 -3.25
CA VAL A 361 30.13 -16.62 -3.79
C VAL A 361 30.00 -16.37 -5.29
N PHE A 362 30.40 -15.17 -5.72
CA PHE A 362 30.32 -14.72 -7.11
C PHE A 362 31.58 -15.06 -7.91
N GLY A 363 31.50 -14.94 -9.24
CA GLY A 363 32.58 -15.26 -10.18
C GLY A 363 33.88 -14.48 -9.96
N ASN A 364 33.82 -13.31 -9.34
CA ASN A 364 34.97 -12.49 -8.96
C ASN A 364 35.54 -12.83 -7.57
N GLY A 365 35.00 -13.85 -6.89
CA GLY A 365 35.38 -14.26 -5.54
C GLY A 365 34.79 -13.40 -4.41
N GLN A 366 34.06 -12.33 -4.73
CA GLN A 366 33.30 -11.59 -3.71
C GLN A 366 32.14 -12.44 -3.20
N LYS A 367 31.69 -12.10 -1.98
CA LYS A 367 30.74 -12.92 -1.23
C LYS A 367 29.63 -12.06 -0.64
N LEU A 368 28.39 -12.48 -0.87
CA LEU A 368 27.20 -11.96 -0.19
C LEU A 368 26.84 -12.91 0.95
N SER A 369 26.99 -12.46 2.19
CA SER A 369 26.57 -13.21 3.38
C SER A 369 25.08 -12.98 3.67
N LEU A 370 24.37 -14.07 3.91
CA LEU A 370 22.94 -14.14 4.17
C LEU A 370 22.73 -14.63 5.60
N THR A 371 22.03 -13.83 6.39
CA THR A 371 21.59 -14.21 7.73
C THR A 371 20.34 -15.10 7.62
N PRO A 372 19.90 -15.75 8.71
CA PRO A 372 18.70 -16.59 8.69
C PRO A 372 17.44 -15.91 8.15
N GLU A 373 17.28 -14.59 8.33
CA GLU A 373 16.13 -13.87 7.76
C GLU A 373 16.07 -13.82 6.23
N ASN A 374 17.20 -14.10 5.57
CA ASN A 374 17.32 -14.08 4.12
C ASN A 374 16.98 -15.41 3.43
N TYR A 375 16.78 -16.48 4.19
CA TYR A 375 16.36 -17.78 3.64
C TYR A 375 15.28 -18.46 4.47
N LEU A 376 14.77 -17.81 5.51
CA LEU A 376 13.65 -18.29 6.33
C LEU A 376 12.43 -17.36 6.25
N PHE A 377 11.24 -17.93 6.37
CA PHE A 377 10.01 -17.19 6.62
C PHE A 377 9.33 -17.69 7.89
N ARG A 378 8.52 -16.83 8.53
CA ARG A 378 7.82 -17.13 9.79
C ARG A 378 6.70 -18.14 9.57
N HIS A 379 6.53 -19.07 10.49
CA HIS A 379 5.40 -19.98 10.48
C HIS A 379 4.16 -19.27 11.06
N SER A 380 3.19 -18.91 10.22
CA SER A 380 2.03 -18.09 10.62
C SER A 380 1.13 -18.67 11.73
N LYS A 381 1.20 -19.99 11.98
CA LYS A 381 0.37 -20.68 12.99
C LYS A 381 1.11 -21.16 14.23
N VAL A 382 2.44 -21.17 14.24
CA VAL A 382 3.24 -21.73 15.33
C VAL A 382 4.30 -20.71 15.68
N ASP A 383 4.13 -20.16 16.86
CA ASP A 383 4.99 -19.11 17.36
C ASP A 383 6.44 -19.59 17.57
N GLY A 384 7.41 -18.72 17.24
CA GLY A 384 8.84 -19.06 17.28
C GLY A 384 9.25 -20.20 16.35
N ALA A 385 8.45 -20.50 15.32
CA ALA A 385 8.78 -21.46 14.27
C ALA A 385 9.02 -20.77 12.92
N TYR A 386 9.93 -21.34 12.13
CA TYR A 386 10.35 -20.81 10.83
C TYR A 386 10.47 -21.92 9.81
N CYS A 387 10.31 -21.55 8.54
CA CYS A 387 10.35 -22.44 7.40
C CYS A 387 11.42 -22.01 6.41
N LEU A 388 12.05 -22.95 5.71
CA LEU A 388 12.94 -22.63 4.59
C LEU A 388 12.15 -21.92 3.49
N GLY A 389 12.53 -20.69 3.16
CA GLY A 389 12.06 -19.96 1.98
C GLY A 389 12.92 -20.20 0.75
N VAL A 390 13.45 -21.42 0.64
CA VAL A 390 14.23 -21.92 -0.49
C VAL A 390 13.56 -23.21 -0.94
N PHE A 391 13.26 -23.32 -2.23
CA PHE A 391 12.50 -24.43 -2.80
C PHE A 391 13.20 -24.99 -4.04
N GLN A 392 12.72 -26.13 -4.52
CA GLN A 392 13.16 -26.72 -5.78
C GLN A 392 12.46 -26.01 -6.96
N ASN A 393 13.21 -25.64 -7.99
CA ASN A 393 12.66 -25.03 -9.21
C ASN A 393 12.09 -26.06 -10.21
N GLY A 394 11.31 -27.03 -9.72
CA GLY A 394 10.75 -28.10 -10.55
C GLY A 394 11.79 -28.78 -11.47
N LYS A 395 11.56 -28.69 -12.79
CA LYS A 395 12.47 -29.16 -13.84
C LYS A 395 13.26 -28.03 -14.52
N ASP A 396 13.03 -26.78 -14.14
CA ASP A 396 13.74 -25.65 -14.74
C ASP A 396 15.15 -25.56 -14.11
N PRO A 397 16.23 -25.57 -14.93
CA PRO A 397 17.59 -25.51 -14.41
C PRO A 397 18.05 -24.09 -14.02
N THR A 398 17.18 -23.08 -14.14
CA THR A 398 17.47 -21.70 -13.72
C THR A 398 17.44 -21.60 -12.19
N THR A 399 18.37 -20.86 -11.61
CA THR A 399 18.25 -20.42 -10.21
C THR A 399 17.51 -19.09 -10.18
N LEU A 400 16.46 -18.98 -9.37
CA LEU A 400 15.69 -17.76 -9.19
C LEU A 400 15.82 -17.29 -7.73
N LEU A 401 16.27 -16.06 -7.53
CA LEU A 401 16.48 -15.46 -6.23
C LEU A 401 15.44 -14.36 -6.02
N GLY A 402 14.45 -14.65 -5.19
CA GLY A 402 13.37 -13.71 -4.85
C GLY A 402 13.72 -12.69 -3.77
N GLY A 403 12.75 -11.86 -3.41
CA GLY A 403 12.88 -10.81 -2.40
C GLY A 403 13.38 -11.30 -1.03
N ILE A 404 13.13 -12.57 -0.68
CA ILE A 404 13.59 -13.13 0.61
C ILE A 404 15.10 -13.00 0.80
N VAL A 405 15.90 -13.21 -0.26
CA VAL A 405 17.37 -13.22 -0.17
C VAL A 405 17.98 -11.84 0.03
N VAL A 406 17.21 -10.78 -0.20
CA VAL A 406 17.68 -9.38 -0.19
C VAL A 406 16.98 -8.50 0.85
N ARG A 407 16.27 -9.08 1.82
CA ARG A 407 15.86 -8.37 3.04
C ARG A 407 17.09 -7.74 3.73
N ASN A 408 16.92 -6.51 4.22
CA ASN A 408 17.99 -5.69 4.80
C ASN A 408 19.26 -5.63 3.93
N THR A 409 19.05 -5.55 2.62
CA THR A 409 20.11 -5.46 1.63
C THR A 409 19.73 -4.41 0.59
N LEU A 410 20.55 -3.37 0.45
CA LEU A 410 20.47 -2.45 -0.68
C LEU A 410 21.03 -3.16 -1.91
N VAL A 411 20.16 -3.44 -2.86
CA VAL A 411 20.51 -4.01 -4.17
C VAL A 411 20.56 -2.87 -5.18
N THR A 412 21.69 -2.68 -5.85
CA THR A 412 21.85 -1.69 -6.93
C THR A 412 22.01 -2.40 -8.26
N TYR A 413 21.07 -2.17 -9.16
CA TYR A 413 21.08 -2.67 -10.52
C TYR A 413 21.76 -1.62 -11.41
N ASP A 414 23.08 -1.67 -11.49
CA ASP A 414 23.90 -0.78 -12.33
C ASP A 414 23.92 -1.34 -13.76
N ARG A 415 22.88 -0.98 -14.53
CA ARG A 415 22.63 -1.46 -15.89
C ARG A 415 23.67 -0.92 -16.86
N HIS A 416 24.11 0.32 -16.65
CA HIS A 416 25.15 0.98 -17.43
C HIS A 416 26.47 0.20 -17.42
N ASN A 417 26.91 -0.22 -16.23
CA ASN A 417 28.16 -0.95 -16.04
C ASN A 417 27.97 -2.48 -16.00
N GLU A 418 26.77 -2.97 -16.36
CA GLU A 418 26.46 -4.39 -16.46
C GLU A 418 26.79 -5.18 -15.17
N LYS A 419 26.44 -4.63 -14.00
CA LYS A 419 26.71 -5.24 -12.67
C LYS A 419 25.57 -5.02 -11.67
N ILE A 420 25.43 -5.96 -10.73
CA ILE A 420 24.54 -5.83 -9.57
C ILE A 420 25.38 -5.69 -8.31
N GLY A 421 25.10 -4.66 -7.51
CA GLY A 421 25.72 -4.42 -6.21
C GLY A 421 24.82 -4.83 -5.06
N PHE A 422 25.41 -5.34 -3.97
CA PHE A 422 24.73 -5.73 -2.74
C PHE A 422 25.41 -5.10 -1.54
N TRP A 423 24.64 -4.46 -0.67
CA TRP A 423 25.15 -3.86 0.56
C TRP A 423 24.20 -4.13 1.72
N LYS A 424 24.69 -4.78 2.79
CA LYS A 424 23.88 -5.07 3.97
C LYS A 424 23.63 -3.79 4.76
N THR A 425 22.36 -3.46 4.97
CA THR A 425 21.94 -2.25 5.69
C THR A 425 20.53 -2.43 6.23
N ASN A 426 20.21 -1.71 7.31
CA ASN A 426 18.82 -1.56 7.71
C ASN A 426 18.07 -0.73 6.65
N CYS A 427 17.16 -1.37 5.92
CA CYS A 427 16.41 -0.75 4.84
C CYS A 427 15.25 0.14 5.34
N SER A 428 14.77 -0.05 6.57
CA SER A 428 13.74 0.83 7.14
C SER A 428 14.29 2.24 7.41
N GLU A 429 15.54 2.33 7.82
CA GLU A 429 16.25 3.60 8.05
C GLU A 429 16.82 4.21 6.78
N LEU A 430 16.95 3.43 5.69
CA LEU A 430 17.48 3.96 4.44
C LEU A 430 16.54 5.01 3.85
N TRP A 431 15.23 4.81 3.96
CA TRP A 431 14.24 5.77 3.48
C TRP A 431 14.46 7.14 4.12
N GLU A 432 14.55 7.22 5.45
CA GLU A 432 14.77 8.49 6.16
C GLU A 432 16.10 9.14 5.77
N ARG A 433 17.18 8.35 5.62
CA ARG A 433 18.49 8.84 5.18
C ARG A 433 18.48 9.41 3.76
N LEU A 434 17.63 8.87 2.87
CA LEU A 434 17.46 9.41 1.52
C LEU A 434 16.70 10.74 1.49
N HIS A 435 16.03 11.15 2.58
CA HIS A 435 15.29 12.42 2.68
C HIS A 435 16.08 13.52 3.39
N ILE A 436 17.13 13.17 4.13
CA ILE A 436 18.05 14.13 4.72
C ILE A 436 19.10 14.48 3.66
N GLY A 437 18.88 15.59 2.95
CA GLY A 437 19.76 16.09 1.89
C GLY A 437 21.20 16.46 2.31
N ASP A 438 21.60 16.21 3.56
CA ASP A 438 22.92 16.56 4.11
C ASP A 438 23.40 15.55 5.18
N ALA A 439 23.24 14.23 4.96
CA ALA A 439 23.88 13.26 5.83
C ALA A 439 25.39 13.13 5.47
N PRO A 440 26.34 13.47 6.35
CA PRO A 440 27.74 13.19 6.10
C PRO A 440 27.97 11.68 6.10
N SER A 441 28.82 11.19 5.20
CA SER A 441 29.31 9.81 5.25
C SER A 441 29.92 9.50 6.62
N PRO A 442 29.77 8.26 7.15
CA PRO A 442 30.38 7.90 8.43
C PRO A 442 31.91 7.94 8.31
N GLY A 443 32.51 9.00 8.83
CA GLY A 443 33.95 9.12 9.05
C GLY A 443 34.36 8.51 10.40
N PRO A 444 35.62 8.05 10.56
CA PRO A 444 36.05 7.30 11.74
C PRO A 444 36.09 8.18 12.98
N SER A 445 35.88 7.55 14.13
CA SER A 445 35.99 8.10 15.48
C SER A 445 37.29 8.87 15.72
N GLY A 446 37.16 10.11 16.20
CA GLY A 446 38.25 10.98 16.65
C GLY A 446 37.70 12.21 17.37
N ASP A 447 38.09 12.33 18.64
CA ASP A 447 37.57 13.23 19.68
C ASP A 447 38.08 14.70 19.55
N THR A 448 37.52 15.56 20.41
CA THR A 448 37.87 16.95 20.78
C THR A 448 37.24 18.10 19.99
N GLY A 449 36.52 18.96 20.72
CA GLY A 449 35.56 19.93 20.16
C GLY A 449 35.93 21.41 20.25
N SER A 450 34.93 22.25 20.02
CA SER A 450 34.73 23.58 20.62
C SER A 450 33.42 24.18 20.08
N GLN A 451 32.66 24.78 20.98
CA GLN A 451 31.42 25.51 20.69
C GLN A 451 31.69 26.77 19.86
N ALA A 452 30.82 27.05 18.88
CA ALA A 452 30.49 28.40 18.47
C ALA A 452 28.98 28.49 18.17
N ASP A 453 28.34 29.36 18.92
CA ASP A 453 26.93 29.71 18.94
C ASP A 453 26.58 30.62 17.76
N MET A 454 25.60 30.24 16.93
CA MET A 454 24.86 31.17 16.07
C MET A 454 23.40 30.70 15.95
N SER A 455 22.48 31.51 16.45
CA SER A 455 21.04 31.31 16.34
C SER A 455 20.56 31.31 14.88
N PRO A 456 19.58 30.47 14.49
CA PRO A 456 19.01 30.50 13.15
C PRO A 456 17.96 31.61 12.98
N ALA A 457 17.98 32.25 11.82
CA ALA A 457 16.95 33.15 11.31
C ALA A 457 15.61 32.41 11.09
N PRO A 458 14.46 33.11 11.16
CA PRO A 458 13.14 32.49 11.11
C PRO A 458 12.81 31.95 9.71
N ALA A 459 12.25 30.73 9.68
CA ALA A 459 11.74 30.09 8.47
C ALA A 459 10.45 30.79 7.97
N PRO A 460 10.23 30.88 6.64
CA PRO A 460 8.96 31.34 6.10
C PRO A 460 7.88 30.25 6.25
N SER A 461 6.78 30.66 6.87
CA SER A 461 5.57 29.86 7.08
C SER A 461 4.83 29.57 5.76
N GLY A 462 4.26 28.37 5.61
CA GLY A 462 3.16 28.14 4.65
C GLY A 462 3.02 26.75 4.05
N LEU A 463 2.67 25.73 4.84
CA LEU A 463 1.93 24.54 4.40
C LEU A 463 0.76 24.31 5.37
N PRO A 464 -0.41 23.82 4.90
CA PRO A 464 -1.52 23.53 5.80
C PRO A 464 -1.22 22.30 6.66
N GLU A 465 -1.14 22.50 7.97
CA GLU A 465 -1.19 21.43 8.98
C GLU A 465 -2.54 20.72 8.91
N PHE A 466 -2.53 19.38 8.94
CA PHE A 466 -3.73 18.62 9.24
C PHE A 466 -3.92 18.62 10.76
N ASP A 467 -4.91 19.36 11.22
CA ASP A 467 -5.27 19.46 12.62
C ASP A 467 -5.96 18.15 13.09
N VAL A 468 -5.29 17.33 13.92
CA VAL A 468 -5.86 16.09 14.46
C VAL A 468 -6.60 16.38 15.76
N GLY A 469 -7.90 16.08 15.84
CA GLY A 469 -8.73 16.45 16.99
C GLY A 469 -8.93 15.36 18.04
N LEU A 470 -8.98 14.09 17.61
CA LEU A 470 -9.21 12.95 18.50
C LEU A 470 -8.75 11.66 17.83
N ILE A 471 -8.06 10.80 18.58
CA ILE A 471 -7.80 9.41 18.16
C ILE A 471 -8.65 8.50 19.03
N THR A 472 -9.43 7.60 18.42
CA THR A 472 -10.24 6.62 19.16
C THR A 472 -9.66 5.22 19.02
N ILE A 473 -9.67 4.45 20.11
CA ILE A 473 -9.16 3.09 20.16
C ILE A 473 -10.23 2.17 20.75
N ASP A 474 -10.58 1.10 20.03
CA ASP A 474 -11.49 0.06 20.50
C ASP A 474 -10.71 -1.16 20.99
N MET A 475 -10.93 -1.52 22.25
CA MET A 475 -10.24 -2.59 22.94
C MET A 475 -11.24 -3.56 23.59
N SER A 476 -11.08 -4.85 23.31
CA SER A 476 -11.79 -5.92 24.00
C SER A 476 -10.94 -6.46 25.13
N ILE A 477 -11.49 -6.56 26.34
CA ILE A 477 -10.84 -7.13 27.52
C ILE A 477 -11.70 -8.28 28.02
N ASN A 478 -11.09 -9.46 28.22
CA ASN A 478 -11.79 -10.67 28.67
C ASN A 478 -12.09 -10.66 30.19
N VAL A 479 -12.70 -9.57 30.66
CA VAL A 479 -13.14 -9.33 32.04
C VAL A 479 -14.52 -8.66 31.99
N THR A 480 -15.42 -9.00 32.91
CA THR A 480 -16.76 -8.39 32.98
C THR A 480 -16.70 -6.95 33.48
N TYR A 481 -17.59 -6.10 32.98
CA TYR A 481 -17.57 -4.67 33.30
C TYR A 481 -17.60 -4.35 34.82
N PRO A 482 -18.39 -5.03 35.67
CA PRO A 482 -18.37 -4.78 37.12
C PRO A 482 -17.00 -4.99 37.77
N ASN A 483 -16.21 -5.95 37.27
CA ASN A 483 -14.87 -6.26 37.76
C ASN A 483 -13.81 -5.32 37.18
N LEU A 484 -14.02 -4.84 35.94
CA LEU A 484 -13.10 -3.93 35.26
C LEU A 484 -13.27 -2.47 35.69
N LYS A 485 -14.50 -2.07 36.06
CA LYS A 485 -14.87 -0.70 36.46
C LYS A 485 -13.92 -0.04 37.47
N PRO A 486 -13.51 -0.69 38.59
CA PRO A 486 -12.57 -0.07 39.53
C PRO A 486 -11.16 0.15 38.96
N HIS A 487 -10.77 -0.56 37.90
CA HIS A 487 -9.43 -0.50 37.30
C HIS A 487 -9.34 0.37 36.03
N LEU A 488 -10.44 0.99 35.59
CA LEU A 488 -10.45 1.80 34.37
C LEU A 488 -9.48 2.99 34.42
N HIS A 489 -9.26 3.56 35.60
CA HIS A 489 -8.33 4.68 35.75
C HIS A 489 -6.87 4.24 35.58
N GLU A 490 -6.49 3.15 36.26
CA GLU A 490 -5.16 2.53 36.14
C GLU A 490 -4.87 2.09 34.70
N LEU A 491 -5.89 1.55 34.02
CA LEU A 491 -5.79 1.16 32.61
C LEU A 491 -5.57 2.37 31.69
N ALA A 492 -6.21 3.50 31.96
CA ALA A 492 -6.00 4.74 31.21
C ALA A 492 -4.55 5.25 31.35
N GLU A 493 -3.99 5.17 32.56
CA GLU A 493 -2.60 5.57 32.83
C GLU A 493 -1.59 4.65 32.14
N LEU A 494 -1.84 3.35 32.10
CA LEU A 494 -1.00 2.37 31.39
C LEU A 494 -1.02 2.60 29.88
N ILE A 495 -2.22 2.85 29.31
CA ILE A 495 -2.36 3.20 27.89
C ILE A 495 -1.60 4.49 27.59
N ALA A 496 -1.73 5.52 28.43
CA ALA A 496 -1.02 6.78 28.25
C ALA A 496 0.50 6.60 28.31
N LYS A 497 0.98 5.80 29.26
CA LYS A 497 2.40 5.47 29.42
C LYS A 497 2.97 4.78 28.18
N GLU A 498 2.28 3.78 27.63
CA GLU A 498 2.76 3.10 26.43
C GLU A 498 2.80 4.03 25.22
N LEU A 499 1.77 4.87 25.10
CA LEU A 499 1.65 5.82 24.00
C LEU A 499 2.58 7.04 24.18
N GLU A 500 3.34 7.10 25.28
CA GLU A 500 4.23 8.21 25.65
C GLU A 500 3.51 9.57 25.66
N ILE A 501 2.28 9.59 26.19
CA ILE A 501 1.42 10.77 26.31
C ILE A 501 0.97 10.96 27.77
N ASP A 502 0.41 12.13 28.06
CA ASP A 502 -0.10 12.44 29.39
C ASP A 502 -1.39 11.65 29.69
N SER A 503 -1.55 11.14 30.91
CA SER A 503 -2.71 10.32 31.29
C SER A 503 -4.04 11.07 31.22
N HIS A 504 -4.05 12.41 31.32
CA HIS A 504 -5.24 13.24 31.16
C HIS A 504 -5.76 13.28 29.71
N GLN A 505 -4.92 12.90 28.75
CA GLN A 505 -5.28 12.79 27.34
C GLN A 505 -6.09 11.54 27.05
N VAL A 506 -6.02 10.49 27.87
CA VAL A 506 -6.71 9.21 27.64
C VAL A 506 -8.00 9.15 28.45
N ARG A 507 -9.15 9.02 27.77
CA ARG A 507 -10.46 8.98 28.45
C ARG A 507 -11.35 7.87 27.89
N VAL A 508 -12.13 7.25 28.76
CA VAL A 508 -13.17 6.29 28.35
C VAL A 508 -14.31 7.05 27.67
N MET A 509 -14.62 6.70 26.43
CA MET A 509 -15.74 7.28 25.67
C MET A 509 -17.00 6.42 25.74
N ASN A 510 -16.84 5.10 25.63
CA ASN A 510 -17.96 4.16 25.69
C ASN A 510 -17.51 2.82 26.25
N VAL A 511 -18.41 2.12 26.96
CA VAL A 511 -18.19 0.78 27.46
C VAL A 511 -19.41 -0.09 27.19
N THR A 512 -19.19 -1.22 26.53
CA THR A 512 -20.24 -2.19 26.19
C THR A 512 -19.89 -3.56 26.77
N SER A 513 -20.82 -4.17 27.50
CA SER A 513 -20.64 -5.54 28.01
C SER A 513 -21.04 -6.55 26.95
N GLN A 514 -20.17 -7.50 26.62
CA GLN A 514 -20.42 -8.55 25.65
C GLN A 514 -20.06 -9.92 26.25
N GLY A 515 -21.05 -10.59 26.83
CA GLY A 515 -20.85 -11.88 27.51
C GLY A 515 -19.86 -11.77 28.67
N ASN A 516 -18.76 -12.53 28.61
CA ASN A 516 -17.68 -12.51 29.61
C ASN A 516 -16.60 -11.45 29.34
N SER A 517 -16.75 -10.66 28.28
CA SER A 517 -15.79 -9.62 27.88
C SER A 517 -16.41 -8.22 27.93
N THR A 518 -15.56 -7.21 28.05
CA THR A 518 -15.94 -5.80 28.01
C THR A 518 -15.23 -5.14 26.83
N LEU A 519 -16.02 -4.50 25.96
CA LEU A 519 -15.53 -3.65 24.89
C LEU A 519 -15.45 -2.22 25.40
N ILE A 520 -14.26 -1.61 25.34
CA ILE A 520 -14.01 -0.24 25.75
C ILE A 520 -13.53 0.57 24.55
N ARG A 521 -14.19 1.71 24.32
CA ARG A 521 -13.69 2.75 23.42
C ARG A 521 -12.95 3.81 24.22
N TRP A 522 -11.66 3.96 23.97
CA TRP A 522 -10.79 5.00 24.50
C TRP A 522 -10.70 6.16 23.52
N GLY A 523 -10.68 7.38 24.03
CA GLY A 523 -10.40 8.60 23.27
C GLY A 523 -9.10 9.23 23.75
N ILE A 524 -8.22 9.56 22.82
CA ILE A 524 -6.96 10.27 23.04
C ILE A 524 -7.12 11.71 22.56
N PHE A 525 -7.16 12.62 23.52
CA PHE A 525 -7.37 14.04 23.33
C PHE A 525 -6.03 14.79 23.26
N PRO A 526 -5.99 15.96 22.60
CA PRO A 526 -4.82 16.85 22.61
C PRO A 526 -4.42 17.31 24.02
N ALA A 527 -3.12 17.54 24.24
CA ALA A 527 -2.58 17.95 25.54
C ALA A 527 -2.87 19.44 25.89
N GLY A 528 -3.15 20.27 24.89
CA GLY A 528 -3.28 21.72 25.02
C GLY A 528 -4.68 22.28 24.72
N PRO A 529 -4.92 23.57 25.02
CA PRO A 529 -6.22 24.25 24.85
C PRO A 529 -6.60 24.46 23.38
N ASP A 530 -5.66 24.27 22.45
CA ASP A 530 -5.85 24.49 21.01
C ASP A 530 -6.73 23.41 20.34
N ASN A 531 -7.20 22.41 21.11
CA ASN A 531 -8.01 21.28 20.66
C ASN A 531 -7.40 20.51 19.47
N ALA A 532 -6.10 20.70 19.20
CA ALA A 532 -5.35 20.14 18.09
C ALA A 532 -4.13 19.37 18.62
N MET A 533 -3.97 18.15 18.15
CA MET A 533 -2.78 17.34 18.34
C MET A 533 -1.82 17.61 17.19
N SER A 534 -0.53 17.83 17.49
CA SER A 534 0.49 18.01 16.46
C SER A 534 0.59 16.76 15.59
N ASN A 535 0.93 16.93 14.31
CA ASN A 535 1.10 15.82 13.39
C ASN A 535 2.18 14.83 13.88
N ALA A 536 3.25 15.33 14.50
CA ALA A 536 4.29 14.50 15.10
C ALA A 536 3.76 13.63 16.26
N THR A 537 2.93 14.20 17.14
CA THR A 537 2.31 13.47 18.26
C THR A 537 1.31 12.43 17.75
N ALA A 538 0.46 12.80 16.78
CA ALA A 538 -0.53 11.91 16.20
C ALA A 538 0.13 10.70 15.50
N MET A 539 1.15 10.96 14.69
CA MET A 539 1.89 9.90 14.01
C MET A 539 2.67 9.02 14.98
N GLY A 540 3.22 9.58 16.07
CA GLY A 540 3.85 8.80 17.15
C GLY A 540 2.88 7.83 17.84
N ILE A 541 1.65 8.27 18.12
CA ILE A 541 0.59 7.43 18.68
C ILE A 541 0.18 6.33 17.70
N ILE A 542 -0.08 6.68 16.44
CA ILE A 542 -0.48 5.73 15.38
C ILE A 542 0.61 4.67 15.16
N TYR A 543 1.88 5.08 15.13
CA TYR A 543 3.01 4.17 15.02
C TYR A 543 3.01 3.12 16.13
N ARG A 544 2.76 3.51 17.39
CA ARG A 544 2.74 2.57 18.53
C ARG A 544 1.53 1.64 18.53
N LEU A 545 0.38 2.12 18.05
CA LEU A 545 -0.83 1.31 17.90
C LEU A 545 -0.68 0.25 16.79
N THR A 546 0.01 0.58 15.69
CA THR A 546 0.21 -0.32 14.54
C THR A 546 1.24 -1.42 14.80
N GLN A 547 2.20 -1.21 15.69
CA GLN A 547 3.23 -2.18 16.08
C GLN A 547 2.76 -3.22 17.13
N HIS A 548 1.48 -3.23 17.54
CA HIS A 548 0.95 -4.05 18.65
C HIS A 548 1.71 -3.87 19.99
N HIS A 549 2.33 -2.71 20.21
CA HIS A 549 3.21 -2.48 21.36
C HIS A 549 2.50 -2.14 22.68
N VAL A 550 1.17 -1.95 22.70
CA VAL A 550 0.44 -1.75 23.96
C VAL A 550 0.42 -3.04 24.75
N GLN A 551 1.44 -3.23 25.60
CA GLN A 551 1.58 -4.32 26.57
C GLN A 551 0.91 -3.92 27.87
N LEU A 552 -0.32 -4.40 28.07
CA LEU A 552 -1.00 -4.25 29.35
C LEU A 552 -0.52 -5.36 30.31
N PRO A 553 -0.43 -5.09 31.63
CA PRO A 553 0.01 -6.07 32.60
C PRO A 553 -0.85 -7.37 32.57
N GLU A 554 -0.20 -8.52 32.78
CA GLU A 554 -0.81 -9.86 32.66
C GLU A 554 -1.98 -10.11 33.64
N ASN A 555 -2.13 -9.28 34.68
CA ASN A 555 -3.20 -9.37 35.68
C ASN A 555 -4.58 -8.96 35.14
N LEU A 556 -4.66 -8.34 33.95
CA LEU A 556 -5.90 -7.85 33.33
C LEU A 556 -6.58 -8.87 32.39
N GLY A 557 -6.04 -10.09 32.29
CA GLY A 557 -6.52 -11.12 31.37
C GLY A 557 -6.10 -10.85 29.91
N SER A 558 -6.59 -11.68 28.99
CA SER A 558 -6.34 -11.48 27.55
C SER A 558 -7.11 -10.26 27.04
N TYR A 559 -6.41 -9.32 26.41
CA TYR A 559 -7.00 -8.18 25.71
C TYR A 559 -6.68 -8.24 24.22
N GLN A 560 -7.50 -7.59 23.41
CA GLN A 560 -7.32 -7.49 21.97
C GLN A 560 -7.66 -6.07 21.51
N LEU A 561 -6.74 -5.45 20.77
CA LEU A 561 -7.01 -4.23 20.02
C LEU A 561 -7.85 -4.59 18.79
N LEU A 562 -9.03 -3.99 18.64
CA LEU A 562 -9.95 -4.30 17.55
C LEU A 562 -9.80 -3.34 16.38
N GLU A 563 -9.85 -2.04 16.67
CA GLU A 563 -9.85 -0.98 15.65
C GLU A 563 -9.33 0.33 16.28
N TRP A 564 -8.73 1.20 15.47
CA TRP A 564 -8.44 2.57 15.85
C TRP A 564 -8.79 3.52 14.69
N ASN A 565 -9.16 4.75 15.01
CA ASN A 565 -9.57 5.75 14.03
C ASN A 565 -9.06 7.14 14.42
N VAL A 566 -8.73 7.97 13.43
CA VAL A 566 -8.27 9.35 13.60
C VAL A 566 -9.38 10.27 13.12
N GLN A 567 -9.93 11.07 14.03
CA GLN A 567 -10.93 12.07 13.72
C GLN A 567 -10.25 13.43 13.50
N PRO A 568 -10.43 14.07 12.34
CA PRO A 568 -9.91 15.41 12.09
C PRO A 568 -10.59 16.41 13.03
N LEU A 569 -9.90 17.50 13.34
CA LEU A 569 -10.48 18.60 14.12
C LEU A 569 -11.73 19.09 13.39
N SER A 570 -12.87 18.96 14.07
CA SER A 570 -14.14 19.51 13.59
C SER A 570 -14.04 21.04 13.62
N ARG A 571 -13.56 21.65 12.54
CA ARG A 571 -13.91 23.04 12.24
C ARG A 571 -15.39 23.03 11.90
N ARG A 572 -16.24 23.32 12.90
CA ARG A 572 -17.64 23.69 12.67
C ARG A 572 -17.64 24.71 11.55
N SER A 573 -18.28 24.39 10.43
CA SER A 573 -18.39 25.36 9.35
C SER A 573 -19.16 26.56 9.90
N TRP A 574 -18.79 27.78 9.48
CA TRP A 574 -19.51 29.01 9.85
C TRP A 574 -21.04 28.86 9.72
N PHE A 575 -21.47 28.07 8.73
CA PHE A 575 -22.86 27.69 8.51
C PHE A 575 -23.47 26.92 9.68
N GLN A 576 -22.79 25.95 10.28
CA GLN A 576 -23.32 25.18 11.41
C GLN A 576 -23.45 25.99 12.70
N GLU A 577 -22.58 26.98 12.95
CA GLU A 577 -22.73 27.86 14.12
C GLU A 577 -23.88 28.86 13.96
N HIS A 578 -24.12 29.32 12.74
CA HIS A 578 -25.09 30.38 12.48
C HIS A 578 -26.44 29.86 11.96
N VAL A 579 -26.60 28.56 11.67
CA VAL A 579 -27.87 27.98 11.18
C VAL A 579 -29.02 28.25 12.15
N VAL A 580 -28.82 28.14 13.46
CA VAL A 580 -29.87 28.43 14.43
C VAL A 580 -30.24 29.92 14.40
N SER A 581 -29.26 30.81 14.32
CA SER A 581 -29.47 32.27 14.21
C SER A 581 -30.14 32.66 12.89
N ILE A 582 -29.80 31.99 11.78
CA ILE A 582 -30.43 32.17 10.47
C ILE A 582 -31.87 31.67 10.51
N LEU A 583 -32.13 30.50 11.10
CA LEU A 583 -33.48 29.97 11.27
C LEU A 583 -34.34 30.87 12.17
N ILE A 584 -33.77 31.42 13.25
CA ILE A 584 -34.43 32.42 14.09
C ILE A 584 -34.71 33.70 13.29
N GLY A 585 -33.76 34.15 12.47
CA GLY A 585 -33.93 35.31 11.59
C GLY A 585 -35.05 35.10 10.57
N ILE A 586 -35.10 33.94 9.91
CA ILE A 586 -36.17 33.56 8.98
C ILE A 586 -37.51 33.50 9.73
N LEU A 587 -37.56 32.90 10.92
CA LEU A 587 -38.78 32.82 11.72
C LEU A 587 -39.29 34.21 12.11
N LEU A 588 -38.40 35.13 12.50
CA LEU A 588 -38.75 36.52 12.81
C LEU A 588 -39.28 37.26 11.58
N VAL A 589 -38.67 37.09 10.40
CA VAL A 589 -39.18 37.69 9.16
C VAL A 589 -40.55 37.13 8.79
N VAL A 590 -40.77 35.82 8.95
CA VAL A 590 -42.08 35.19 8.72
C VAL A 590 -43.13 35.70 9.70
N LEU A 591 -42.78 35.88 10.98
CA LEU A 591 -43.70 36.43 11.99
C LEU A 591 -44.03 37.90 11.73
N ILE A 592 -43.04 38.71 11.33
CA ILE A 592 -43.26 40.12 10.98
C ILE A 592 -44.15 40.21 9.74
N THR A 593 -43.90 39.41 8.70
CA THR A 593 -44.72 39.41 7.47
C THR A 593 -46.14 38.91 7.74
N LEU A 594 -46.34 37.87 8.55
CA LEU A 594 -47.66 37.41 8.97
C LEU A 594 -48.39 38.45 9.83
N SER A 595 -47.70 39.13 10.75
CA SER A 595 -48.32 40.19 11.55
C SER A 595 -48.72 41.41 10.69
N ALA A 596 -47.90 41.80 9.71
CA ALA A 596 -48.22 42.85 8.75
C ALA A 596 -49.43 42.47 7.89
N LEU A 597 -49.49 41.21 7.41
CA LEU A 597 -50.66 40.67 6.71
C LEU A 597 -51.91 40.69 7.58
N LEU A 598 -51.79 40.35 8.87
CA LEU A 598 -52.90 40.37 9.82
C LEU A 598 -53.39 41.81 10.07
N VAL A 599 -52.47 42.77 10.20
CA VAL A 599 -52.79 44.20 10.31
C VAL A 599 -53.49 44.69 9.05
N VAL A 600 -53.02 44.32 7.85
CA VAL A 600 -53.68 44.68 6.57
C VAL A 600 -55.07 44.05 6.48
N LEU A 601 -55.25 42.80 6.92
CA LEU A 601 -56.55 42.14 6.93
C LEU A 601 -57.51 42.78 7.94
N VAL A 602 -57.04 43.15 9.12
CA VAL A 602 -57.83 43.88 10.13
C VAL A 602 -58.14 45.30 9.65
N TRP A 603 -57.21 45.99 8.99
CA TRP A 603 -57.41 47.31 8.42
C TRP A 603 -58.45 47.28 7.29
N ARG A 604 -58.38 46.27 6.40
CA ARG A 604 -59.40 46.00 5.39
C ARG A 604 -60.77 45.69 6.01
N LYS A 605 -60.81 44.89 7.09
CA LYS A 605 -62.07 44.59 7.80
C LYS A 605 -62.66 45.80 8.53
N LYS A 606 -61.80 46.69 9.04
CA LYS A 606 -62.20 47.94 9.71
C LYS A 606 -62.71 49.00 8.72
N PHE A 607 -62.18 49.03 7.49
CA PHE A 607 -62.65 49.91 6.42
C PHE A 607 -63.83 49.36 5.61
N SER A 608 -64.08 48.05 5.61
CA SER A 608 -65.33 47.47 5.06
C SER A 608 -66.56 47.66 5.97
N GLY A 609 -66.40 48.33 7.12
CA GLY A 609 -67.45 48.56 8.12
C GLY A 609 -67.99 49.99 8.22
N GLN A 610 -67.72 50.87 7.25
CA GLN A 610 -68.43 52.16 7.14
C GLN A 610 -69.09 52.31 5.78
N THR A 611 -70.40 52.12 5.81
CA THR A 611 -71.39 52.30 4.76
C THR A 611 -71.46 53.74 4.21
N ALA A 612 -71.65 53.77 2.89
CA ALA A 612 -72.53 54.64 2.12
C ALA A 612 -72.12 56.10 1.82
N TYR A 613 -71.87 56.37 0.54
CA TYR A 613 -72.74 57.29 -0.21
C TYR A 613 -72.68 57.00 -1.72
N ARG A 614 -73.85 56.94 -2.36
CA ARG A 614 -74.07 56.72 -3.80
C ARG A 614 -74.75 57.98 -4.34
N PRO A 615 -74.27 58.55 -5.46
CA PRO A 615 -75.16 59.27 -6.36
C PRO A 615 -75.24 58.61 -7.73
N VAL A 616 -76.29 59.01 -8.42
CA VAL A 616 -76.98 58.38 -9.53
C VAL A 616 -76.71 59.20 -10.81
N ASP A 617 -76.94 58.56 -11.96
CA ASP A 617 -77.00 59.09 -13.33
C ASP A 617 -75.69 59.32 -14.11
N SER A 618 -75.48 58.46 -15.11
CA SER A 618 -75.45 58.80 -16.55
C SER A 618 -74.98 57.56 -17.35
N VAL A 619 -75.91 56.84 -17.98
CA VAL A 619 -76.15 56.80 -19.43
C VAL A 619 -74.92 56.38 -20.26
N ALA A 620 -74.94 55.12 -20.72
CA ALA A 620 -74.10 54.60 -21.81
C ALA A 620 -74.53 55.22 -23.16
N PRO A 621 -73.62 55.37 -24.15
CA PRO A 621 -73.46 54.31 -25.18
C PRO A 621 -71.97 54.09 -25.56
N GLU A 622 -71.52 52.86 -25.78
CA GLU A 622 -71.54 52.12 -27.06
C GLU A 622 -70.26 52.32 -27.90
N GLN A 623 -69.62 51.17 -28.15
CA GLN A 623 -68.85 50.76 -29.32
C GLN A 623 -67.53 51.42 -29.75
N GLU A 624 -66.58 50.49 -29.87
CA GLU A 624 -65.80 50.15 -31.07
C GLU A 624 -64.42 50.79 -31.30
N LEU A 625 -63.50 49.84 -31.51
CA LEU A 625 -62.33 49.83 -32.37
C LEU A 625 -61.02 50.48 -31.88
N GLN A 626 -60.13 49.58 -31.44
CA GLN A 626 -58.78 49.27 -31.99
C GLN A 626 -57.73 50.40 -32.16
N PRO A 627 -56.43 50.08 -32.31
CA PRO A 627 -55.59 49.19 -31.50
C PRO A 627 -54.21 49.85 -31.19
N LEU A 628 -53.49 49.34 -30.19
CA LEU A 628 -52.07 48.92 -30.22
C LEU A 628 -51.60 48.57 -28.81
#